data_AF-A0A970K3M1-F1
#
_entry.id   AF-A0A970K3M1-F1
#
_cell.length_a   1.000
_cell.length_b   1.000
_cell.length_c   1.000
_cell.angle_alpha   90.00
_cell.angle_beta   90.00
_cell.angle_gamma   90.00
#
_symmetry.space_group_name_H-M   'P 1'
#
loop_
_entity.id
_entity.type
_entity.pdbx_description
1 polymer ?
#
loop_
_entity_poly.entity_id
_entity_poly.type
_entity_poly.pdbx_seq_one_letter_code
_entity_poly.pdbx_strand_id
1 'polypeptide(L)'
;MDKLIAKSCCNCGCDCSFEKKVVVEYLYLDLQTCERCIGTDNVLDEVMLVLTPALELAGFTVEYNKIEMKTADMAIQHQFVSSPTIRVNGQDICKSVAENSCGCCSEISSTDVECRLFEYNGKTYEVPPKEMLAEGILQIIFGRYGEGSSPNKYELPENLKNFFDGKNIKSGCCCEGNCC
;
A
#
# COMPACT_ATOMS: atom_id res chain seq x y z
N MET A 1 40.11 27.38 33.25
CA MET A 1 39.95 27.32 31.79
C MET A 1 39.45 25.94 31.45
N ASP A 2 38.16 25.92 31.22
CA ASP A 2 37.29 24.76 31.17
C ASP A 2 37.49 23.91 29.92
N LYS A 3 37.43 22.59 30.09
CA LYS A 3 36.85 21.71 29.08
C LYS A 3 36.00 20.65 29.78
N LEU A 4 34.75 21.02 30.02
CA LEU A 4 33.69 20.11 30.42
C LEU A 4 33.41 19.13 29.27
N ILE A 5 33.88 17.90 29.39
CA ILE A 5 33.29 16.77 28.67
C ILE A 5 32.09 16.34 29.51
N ALA A 6 30.89 16.65 29.03
CA ALA A 6 29.66 16.19 29.63
C ALA A 6 29.52 14.67 29.43
N LYS A 7 30.00 13.90 30.41
CA LYS A 7 29.41 12.61 30.76
C LYS A 7 28.26 12.89 31.74
N SER A 8 27.04 12.58 31.33
CA SER A 8 25.88 12.45 32.21
C SER A 8 24.92 11.47 31.54
N CYS A 9 25.03 10.18 31.89
CA CYS A 9 24.14 9.50 32.84
C CYS A 9 22.74 9.24 32.27
N CYS A 10 22.52 8.00 31.84
CA CYS A 10 21.26 7.29 32.08
C CYS A 10 21.60 5.87 32.54
N ASN A 11 21.68 5.71 33.86
CA ASN A 11 21.64 4.42 34.55
C ASN A 11 20.18 4.01 34.67
N CYS A 12 19.60 3.57 33.57
CA CYS A 12 18.30 2.92 33.55
C CYS A 12 18.55 1.55 32.92
N GLY A 13 18.29 0.48 33.66
CA GLY A 13 18.13 -0.88 33.11
C GLY A 13 16.87 -0.96 32.24
N CYS A 14 16.70 -0.01 31.34
CA CYS A 14 15.71 -0.04 30.29
C CYS A 14 16.33 -0.88 29.19
N ASP A 15 15.92 -2.14 29.15
CA ASP A 15 15.86 -2.87 27.90
C ASP A 15 15.01 -2.01 26.96
N CYS A 16 15.67 -1.13 26.20
CA CYS A 16 15.01 -0.34 25.16
C CYS A 16 14.87 -1.29 23.98
N SER A 17 14.08 -2.34 24.18
CA SER A 17 13.69 -3.26 23.16
C SER A 17 12.91 -2.44 22.14
N PHE A 18 13.60 -1.93 21.12
CA PHE A 18 12.93 -1.54 19.90
C PHE A 18 12.18 -2.77 19.44
N GLU A 19 10.86 -2.78 19.60
CA GLU A 19 10.03 -3.84 19.06
C GLU A 19 10.30 -3.85 17.56
N LYS A 20 10.90 -4.96 17.10
CA LYS A 20 11.20 -5.21 15.69
C LYS A 20 9.89 -5.53 14.98
N LYS A 21 8.97 -4.58 14.92
CA LYS A 21 7.66 -4.75 14.30
C LYS A 21 7.73 -4.33 12.83
N VAL A 22 7.23 -5.20 11.95
CA VAL A 22 7.05 -4.94 10.52
C VAL A 22 5.57 -5.02 10.22
N VAL A 23 4.99 -3.94 9.72
CA VAL A 23 3.60 -3.90 9.25
C VAL A 23 3.61 -3.85 7.73
N VAL A 24 3.13 -4.90 7.09
CA VAL A 24 2.90 -4.94 5.63
C VAL A 24 1.42 -4.70 5.38
N GLU A 25 1.09 -3.70 4.59
CA GLU A 25 -0.28 -3.33 4.27
C GLU A 25 -0.52 -3.45 2.76
N TYR A 26 -1.60 -4.12 2.40
CA TYR A 26 -2.10 -4.20 1.04
C TYR A 26 -3.39 -3.40 0.91
N LEU A 27 -3.32 -2.27 0.21
CA LEU A 27 -4.43 -1.34 -0.02
C LEU A 27 -4.97 -1.55 -1.43
N TYR A 28 -6.27 -1.81 -1.55
CA TYR A 28 -6.90 -2.18 -2.82
C TYR A 28 -8.33 -1.65 -2.96
N LEU A 29 -8.85 -1.60 -4.19
CA LEU A 29 -10.23 -1.20 -4.47
C LEU A 29 -11.23 -2.35 -4.45
N ASP A 30 -10.84 -3.52 -4.96
CA ASP A 30 -11.74 -4.66 -5.07
C ASP A 30 -10.98 -5.98 -5.23
N LEU A 31 -11.35 -7.02 -4.47
CA LEU A 31 -10.82 -8.39 -4.58
C LEU A 31 -11.83 -9.41 -5.09
N GLN A 32 -12.97 -8.97 -5.61
CA GLN A 32 -14.00 -9.87 -6.12
C GLN A 32 -14.01 -9.94 -7.65
N THR A 33 -13.75 -8.82 -8.30
CA THR A 33 -13.91 -8.61 -9.74
C THR A 33 -12.61 -8.15 -10.39
N CYS A 34 -11.79 -7.34 -9.71
CA CYS A 34 -10.63 -6.74 -10.37
C CYS A 34 -9.39 -7.63 -10.41
N GLU A 35 -9.10 -8.16 -11.60
CA GLU A 35 -8.01 -9.10 -11.86
C GLU A 35 -6.63 -8.59 -11.43
N ARG A 36 -6.35 -7.28 -11.57
CA ARG A 36 -5.07 -6.70 -11.12
C ARG A 36 -4.91 -6.73 -9.60
N CYS A 37 -5.98 -6.43 -8.87
CA CYS A 37 -5.99 -6.50 -7.42
C CYS A 37 -5.94 -7.95 -6.94
N ILE A 38 -6.72 -8.85 -7.54
CA ILE A 38 -6.72 -10.29 -7.21
C ILE A 38 -5.35 -10.91 -7.51
N GLY A 39 -4.78 -10.60 -8.68
CA GLY A 39 -3.47 -11.08 -9.09
C GLY A 39 -2.37 -10.60 -8.13
N THR A 40 -2.37 -9.32 -7.78
CA THR A 40 -1.40 -8.76 -6.83
C THR A 40 -1.56 -9.36 -5.43
N ASP A 41 -2.78 -9.59 -4.98
CA ASP A 41 -3.10 -10.24 -3.71
C ASP A 41 -2.49 -11.64 -3.63
N ASN A 42 -2.72 -12.46 -4.66
CA ASN A 42 -2.19 -13.82 -4.73
C ASN A 42 -0.65 -13.83 -4.71
N VAL A 43 -0.01 -12.98 -5.51
CA VAL A 43 1.46 -12.88 -5.55
C VAL A 43 2.01 -12.44 -4.19
N LEU A 44 1.38 -11.44 -3.56
CA LEU A 44 1.81 -10.92 -2.26
C LEU A 44 1.64 -11.96 -1.16
N ASP A 45 0.54 -12.71 -1.14
CA ASP A 45 0.32 -13.82 -0.21
C ASP A 45 1.43 -14.86 -0.31
N GLU A 46 1.80 -15.25 -1.53
CA GLU A 46 2.89 -16.20 -1.76
C GLU A 46 4.25 -15.65 -1.27
N VAL A 47 4.50 -14.35 -1.43
CA VAL A 47 5.70 -13.69 -0.92
C VAL A 47 5.69 -13.63 0.61
N MET A 48 4.57 -13.26 1.23
CA MET A 48 4.44 -13.16 2.68
C MET A 48 4.52 -14.53 3.36
N LEU A 49 4.08 -15.61 2.71
CA LEU A 49 4.28 -16.99 3.20
C LEU A 49 5.76 -17.35 3.35
N VAL A 50 6.64 -16.77 2.53
CA VAL A 50 8.10 -17.00 2.59
C VAL A 50 8.79 -15.99 3.50
N LEU A 51 8.43 -14.71 3.42
CA LEU A 51 9.11 -13.66 4.16
C LEU A 51 8.77 -13.65 5.66
N THR A 52 7.52 -13.93 6.03
CA THR A 52 7.09 -13.94 7.43
C THR A 52 7.98 -14.83 8.30
N PRO A 53 8.17 -16.14 8.00
CA PRO A 53 9.03 -16.99 8.82
C PRO A 53 10.51 -16.55 8.80
N ALA A 54 10.99 -15.99 7.68
CA ALA A 54 12.37 -15.49 7.60
C ALA A 54 12.58 -14.25 8.49
N LEU A 55 11.60 -13.36 8.55
CA LEU A 55 11.63 -12.16 9.39
C LEU A 55 11.44 -12.51 10.87
N GLU A 56 10.54 -13.42 11.19
CA GLU A 56 10.37 -13.96 12.54
C GLU A 56 11.66 -14.61 13.06
N LEU A 57 12.36 -15.37 12.22
CA LEU A 57 13.68 -15.92 12.54
C LEU A 57 14.73 -14.83 12.83
N ALA A 58 14.64 -13.68 12.15
CA ALA A 58 15.49 -12.51 12.41
C ALA A 58 15.04 -11.68 13.65
N GLY A 59 14.03 -12.16 14.37
CA GLY A 59 13.48 -11.58 15.58
C GLY A 59 12.48 -10.46 15.35
N PHE A 60 11.86 -10.38 14.16
CA PHE A 60 10.78 -9.44 13.89
C PHE A 60 9.40 -10.03 14.23
N THR A 61 8.46 -9.18 14.62
CA THR A 61 7.02 -9.49 14.60
C THR A 61 6.43 -8.92 13.32
N VAL A 62 5.75 -9.75 12.54
CA VAL A 62 5.17 -9.34 11.25
C VAL A 62 3.65 -9.25 11.37
N GLU A 63 3.09 -8.11 11.00
CA GLU A 63 1.66 -7.93 10.78
C GLU A 63 1.41 -7.76 9.29
N TYR A 64 0.44 -8.50 8.75
CA TYR A 64 0.06 -8.43 7.35
C TYR A 64 -1.44 -8.13 7.25
N ASN A 65 -1.75 -6.92 6.75
CA ASN A 65 -3.11 -6.39 6.72
C ASN A 65 -3.56 -6.12 5.29
N LYS A 66 -4.77 -6.55 4.95
CA LYS A 66 -5.44 -6.26 3.69
C LYS A 66 -6.55 -5.24 3.94
N ILE A 67 -6.48 -4.08 3.31
CA ILE A 67 -7.38 -2.94 3.56
C ILE A 67 -8.09 -2.55 2.26
N GLU A 68 -9.39 -2.85 2.19
CA GLU A 68 -10.23 -2.42 1.08
C GLU A 68 -10.59 -0.93 1.23
N MET A 69 -10.27 -0.13 0.22
CA MET A 69 -10.67 1.27 0.11
C MET A 69 -12.12 1.36 -0.37
N LYS A 70 -13.06 0.98 0.51
CA LYS A 70 -14.50 0.94 0.22
C LYS A 70 -15.10 2.32 -0.12
N THR A 71 -14.53 3.40 0.42
CA THR A 71 -15.05 4.77 0.29
C THR A 71 -13.93 5.77 0.03
N ALA A 72 -14.30 6.92 -0.56
CA ALA A 72 -13.40 8.06 -0.77
C ALA A 72 -12.80 8.57 0.55
N ASP A 73 -13.58 8.63 1.63
CA ASP A 73 -13.10 9.05 2.94
C ASP A 73 -11.99 8.14 3.46
N MET A 74 -12.11 6.83 3.28
CA MET A 74 -11.04 5.90 3.66
C MET A 74 -9.79 6.09 2.78
N ALA A 75 -9.97 6.29 1.47
CA ALA A 75 -8.85 6.60 0.59
C ALA A 75 -8.11 7.87 1.04
N ILE A 76 -8.83 8.91 1.48
CA ILE A 76 -8.26 10.15 2.03
C ILE A 76 -7.51 9.88 3.35
N GLN A 77 -8.14 9.15 4.28
CA GLN A 77 -7.55 8.82 5.58
C GLN A 77 -6.23 8.04 5.43
N HIS A 78 -6.15 7.16 4.43
CA HIS A 78 -4.97 6.37 4.14
C HIS A 78 -4.00 7.04 3.15
N GLN A 79 -4.28 8.26 2.68
CA GLN A 79 -3.51 8.92 1.61
C GLN A 79 -3.28 7.98 0.41
N PHE A 80 -4.32 7.24 0.04
CA PHE A 80 -4.26 6.25 -1.02
C PHE A 80 -4.17 6.95 -2.37
N VAL A 81 -3.20 6.57 -3.19
CA VAL A 81 -2.93 7.22 -4.48
C VAL A 81 -3.46 6.39 -5.64
N SER A 82 -3.18 5.08 -5.63
CA SER A 82 -3.57 4.19 -6.72
C SER A 82 -3.70 2.75 -6.26
N SER A 83 -4.59 2.00 -6.90
CA SER A 83 -4.79 0.58 -6.62
C SER A 83 -4.10 -0.30 -7.63
N PRO A 84 -3.48 -1.42 -7.21
CA PRO A 84 -3.18 -1.80 -5.83
C PRO A 84 -2.00 -1.00 -5.23
N THR A 85 -1.87 -0.88 -3.91
CA THR A 85 -0.69 -0.31 -3.24
C THR A 85 -0.22 -1.24 -2.12
N ILE A 86 1.10 -1.44 -2.01
CA ILE A 86 1.72 -2.24 -0.94
C ILE A 86 2.64 -1.33 -0.15
N ARG A 87 2.46 -1.31 1.17
CA ARG A 87 3.28 -0.52 2.10
C ARG A 87 3.96 -1.39 3.12
N VAL A 88 5.14 -0.98 3.55
CA VAL A 88 5.86 -1.55 4.68
C VAL A 88 6.14 -0.41 5.66
N ASN A 89 5.63 -0.54 6.89
CA ASN A 89 5.69 0.49 7.93
C ASN A 89 5.20 1.87 7.43
N GLY A 90 4.11 1.87 6.66
CA GLY A 90 3.52 3.08 6.07
C GLY A 90 4.23 3.61 4.81
N GLN A 91 5.37 3.04 4.43
CA GLN A 91 6.11 3.44 3.23
C GLN A 91 5.76 2.55 2.03
N ASP A 92 5.42 3.16 0.90
CA ASP A 92 5.16 2.44 -0.35
C ASP A 92 6.42 1.73 -0.87
N ILE A 93 6.28 0.48 -1.33
CA ILE A 93 7.39 -0.31 -1.90
C ILE A 93 7.87 0.23 -3.25
N CYS A 94 7.05 1.01 -3.97
CA CYS A 94 7.49 1.70 -5.18
C CYS A 94 7.72 3.19 -4.91
N LYS A 95 8.74 3.74 -5.56
CA LYS A 95 9.13 5.15 -5.40
C LYS A 95 8.20 6.13 -6.12
N SER A 96 7.59 5.68 -7.20
CA SER A 96 6.72 6.47 -8.07
C SER A 96 5.49 5.66 -8.42
N VAL A 97 4.43 6.38 -8.76
CA VAL A 97 3.18 5.80 -9.25
C VAL A 97 3.12 6.03 -10.75
N ALA A 98 2.90 4.95 -11.49
CA ALA A 98 2.53 4.95 -12.90
C ALA A 98 1.15 4.28 -13.01
N GLU A 99 0.34 4.67 -13.99
CA GLU A 99 -1.04 4.19 -14.12
C GLU A 99 -1.39 3.94 -15.59
N ASN A 100 -2.35 3.03 -15.83
CA ASN A 100 -3.02 2.88 -17.11
C ASN A 100 -4.49 2.49 -16.89
N SER A 101 -5.31 2.67 -17.94
CA SER A 101 -6.73 2.28 -17.92
C SER A 101 -6.91 0.83 -17.46
N CYS A 102 -7.89 0.63 -16.58
CA CYS A 102 -8.15 -0.61 -15.89
C CYS A 102 -9.59 -1.07 -16.14
N GLY A 103 -9.76 -1.99 -17.09
CA GLY A 103 -11.09 -2.47 -17.49
C GLY A 103 -11.97 -2.92 -16.33
N CYS A 104 -11.41 -3.64 -15.35
CA CYS A 104 -12.18 -4.10 -14.19
C CYS A 104 -12.68 -2.96 -13.30
N CYS A 105 -11.82 -2.01 -12.93
CA CYS A 105 -12.24 -0.86 -12.12
C CYS A 105 -13.18 0.06 -12.90
N SER A 106 -13.00 0.15 -14.21
CA SER A 106 -13.91 0.89 -15.07
C SER A 106 -15.30 0.25 -15.14
N GLU A 107 -15.40 -1.08 -15.17
CA GLU A 107 -16.67 -1.79 -15.13
C GLU A 107 -17.37 -1.69 -13.77
N ILE A 108 -16.60 -1.83 -12.68
CA ILE A 108 -17.10 -1.70 -11.29
C ILE A 108 -17.76 -0.34 -11.09
N SER A 109 -17.09 0.73 -11.53
CA SER A 109 -17.53 2.12 -11.36
C SER A 109 -18.41 2.63 -12.50
N SER A 110 -18.44 1.97 -13.66
CA SER A 110 -19.07 2.50 -14.87
C SER A 110 -18.49 3.86 -15.32
N THR A 111 -17.21 4.10 -15.02
CA THR A 111 -16.43 5.29 -15.41
C THR A 111 -15.04 4.87 -15.87
N ASP A 112 -14.27 5.70 -16.59
CA ASP A 112 -12.89 5.34 -16.94
C ASP A 112 -11.97 5.54 -15.73
N VAL A 113 -11.34 4.45 -15.29
CA VAL A 113 -10.47 4.41 -14.12
C VAL A 113 -9.10 3.91 -14.52
N GLU A 114 -8.07 4.66 -14.14
CA GLU A 114 -6.67 4.25 -14.28
C GLU A 114 -6.18 3.62 -12.97
N CYS A 115 -5.57 2.45 -13.06
CA CYS A 115 -5.00 1.73 -11.92
C CYS A 115 -3.50 1.59 -12.06
N ARG A 116 -2.87 1.30 -10.92
CA ARG A 116 -1.43 1.26 -10.77
C ARG A 116 -0.77 0.26 -11.69
N LEU A 117 0.38 0.68 -12.19
CA LEU A 117 1.39 -0.11 -12.84
C LEU A 117 2.64 -0.20 -11.95
N PHE A 118 3.26 -1.36 -12.01
CA PHE A 118 4.47 -1.67 -11.26
C PHE A 118 5.66 -1.66 -12.22
N GLU A 119 6.61 -0.76 -11.98
CA GLU A 119 7.84 -0.69 -12.76
C GLU A 119 8.96 -1.44 -12.06
N TYR A 120 9.57 -2.40 -12.77
CA TYR A 120 10.64 -3.22 -12.24
C TYR A 120 11.57 -3.68 -13.36
N ASN A 121 12.89 -3.49 -13.17
CA ASN A 121 13.93 -3.87 -14.14
C ASN A 121 13.65 -3.38 -15.58
N GLY A 122 13.18 -2.13 -15.72
CA GLY A 122 12.89 -1.50 -17.02
C GLY A 122 11.65 -2.05 -17.73
N LYS A 123 10.83 -2.84 -17.04
CA LYS A 123 9.55 -3.37 -17.52
C LYS A 123 8.42 -2.90 -16.64
N THR A 124 7.22 -2.92 -17.20
CA THR A 124 5.99 -2.49 -16.55
C THR A 124 5.04 -3.67 -16.43
N TYR A 125 4.39 -3.79 -15.27
CA TYR A 125 3.55 -4.91 -14.91
C TYR A 125 2.22 -4.41 -14.33
N GLU A 126 1.12 -5.05 -14.71
CA GLU A 126 -0.20 -4.82 -14.09
C GLU A 126 -0.40 -5.64 -12.81
N VAL A 127 0.31 -6.76 -12.72
CA VAL A 127 0.47 -7.59 -11.52
C VAL A 127 1.96 -7.74 -11.27
N PRO A 128 2.49 -7.28 -10.13
CA PRO A 128 3.92 -7.24 -9.88
C PRO A 128 4.48 -8.67 -9.78
N PRO A 129 5.72 -8.91 -10.25
CA PRO A 129 6.37 -10.20 -10.07
C PRO A 129 6.82 -10.39 -8.62
N LYS A 130 6.93 -11.65 -8.16
CA LYS A 130 7.27 -11.99 -6.76
C LYS A 130 8.57 -11.36 -6.30
N GLU A 131 9.59 -11.37 -7.16
CA GLU A 131 10.91 -10.84 -6.86
C GLU A 131 10.87 -9.33 -6.59
N MET A 132 10.02 -8.57 -7.29
CA MET A 132 9.84 -7.14 -7.05
C MET A 132 9.25 -6.88 -5.67
N LEU A 133 8.21 -7.64 -5.30
CA LEU A 133 7.56 -7.49 -3.99
C LEU A 133 8.52 -7.88 -2.86
N ALA A 134 9.20 -9.02 -3.00
CA ALA A 134 10.13 -9.50 -1.99
C ALA A 134 11.31 -8.52 -1.81
N GLU A 135 11.89 -8.04 -2.91
CA GLU A 135 12.96 -7.05 -2.87
C GLU A 135 12.48 -5.75 -2.22
N GLY A 136 11.34 -5.19 -2.65
CA GLY A 136 10.81 -3.94 -2.12
C GLY A 136 10.53 -4.00 -0.61
N ILE A 137 9.94 -5.11 -0.14
CA ILE A 137 9.68 -5.33 1.29
C ILE A 137 10.99 -5.39 2.07
N LEU A 138 11.95 -6.21 1.62
CA LEU A 138 13.24 -6.37 2.31
C LEU A 138 14.08 -5.09 2.28
N GLN A 139 14.03 -4.33 1.18
CA GLN A 139 14.72 -3.04 1.07
C GLN A 139 14.19 -2.02 2.08
N ILE A 140 12.88 -1.99 2.36
CA ILE A 140 12.34 -1.08 3.40
C ILE A 140 12.72 -1.56 4.80
N ILE A 141 12.66 -2.86 5.08
CA ILE A 141 12.95 -3.42 6.41
C ILE A 141 14.43 -3.24 6.80
N PHE A 142 15.35 -3.53 5.87
CA PHE A 142 16.79 -3.56 6.15
C PHE A 142 17.57 -2.38 5.59
N GLY A 143 16.98 -1.64 4.65
CA GLY A 143 17.63 -0.49 4.04
C GLY A 143 17.63 0.72 4.97
N ARG A 144 18.65 1.58 4.82
CA ARG A 144 18.64 2.95 5.35
C ARG A 144 17.93 3.84 4.32
N TYR A 145 16.65 3.61 4.07
CA TYR A 145 15.93 4.51 3.19
C TYR A 145 15.71 5.84 3.89
N GLY A 146 16.22 6.91 3.25
CA GLY A 146 16.13 8.26 3.77
C GLY A 146 14.68 8.66 3.98
N GLU A 147 14.47 9.43 5.05
CA GLU A 147 13.21 10.08 5.39
C GLU A 147 12.49 10.55 4.12
N GLY A 148 11.30 10.00 3.89
CA GLY A 148 10.44 10.39 2.77
C GLY A 148 10.23 11.90 2.78
N SER A 149 10.18 12.50 1.59
CA SER A 149 9.99 13.93 1.42
C SER A 149 8.79 14.43 2.24
N SER A 150 8.95 15.60 2.85
CA SER A 150 7.87 16.34 3.50
C SER A 150 6.57 16.24 2.71
N PRO A 151 5.45 15.81 3.32
CA PRO A 151 4.23 15.56 2.58
C PRO A 151 3.74 16.88 2.00
N ASN A 152 3.67 16.97 0.67
CA ASN A 152 2.72 17.87 0.05
C ASN A 152 1.33 17.52 0.60
N LYS A 153 0.48 18.53 0.79
CA LYS A 153 -0.89 18.32 1.26
C LYS A 153 -1.57 17.32 0.32
N TYR A 154 -1.95 16.15 0.85
CA TYR A 154 -2.63 15.12 0.08
C TYR A 154 -3.98 15.64 -0.44
N GLU A 155 -4.28 15.31 -1.69
CA GLU A 155 -5.59 15.49 -2.33
C GLU A 155 -5.99 14.17 -2.98
N LEU A 156 -7.29 13.85 -2.95
CA LEU A 156 -7.80 12.63 -3.60
C LEU A 156 -7.49 12.70 -5.10
N PRO A 157 -6.72 11.77 -5.67
CA PRO A 157 -6.35 11.84 -7.08
C PRO A 157 -7.53 11.50 -8.00
N GLU A 158 -7.43 11.91 -9.27
CA GLU A 158 -8.54 11.87 -10.23
C GLU A 158 -9.05 10.46 -10.51
N ASN A 159 -8.15 9.47 -10.59
CA ASN A 159 -8.51 8.06 -10.75
C ASN A 159 -9.47 7.58 -9.65
N LEU A 160 -9.22 7.96 -8.40
CA LEU A 160 -10.02 7.57 -7.25
C LEU A 160 -11.33 8.35 -7.20
N LYS A 161 -11.33 9.65 -7.56
CA LYS A 161 -12.58 10.42 -7.71
C LYS A 161 -13.50 9.75 -8.73
N ASN A 162 -12.98 9.45 -9.92
CA ASN A 162 -13.74 8.78 -10.98
C ASN A 162 -14.31 7.45 -10.47
N PHE A 163 -13.48 6.61 -9.86
CA PHE A 163 -13.91 5.32 -9.34
C PHE A 163 -15.06 5.46 -8.32
N PHE A 164 -14.92 6.33 -7.32
CA PHE A 164 -15.92 6.46 -6.27
C PHE A 164 -17.20 7.15 -6.76
N ASP A 165 -17.09 8.19 -7.57
CA ASP A 165 -18.25 8.89 -8.14
C ASP A 165 -19.05 7.94 -9.04
N GLY A 166 -18.37 7.18 -9.90
CA GLY A 166 -19.00 6.16 -10.73
C GLY A 166 -19.69 5.07 -9.90
N LYS A 167 -19.01 4.53 -8.88
CA LYS A 167 -19.57 3.51 -7.98
C LYS A 167 -20.82 4.02 -7.24
N ASN A 168 -20.83 5.29 -6.83
CA ASN A 168 -21.98 5.92 -6.17
C ASN A 168 -23.17 6.11 -7.13
N ILE A 169 -22.92 6.51 -8.38
CA ILE A 169 -23.97 6.64 -9.40
C ILE A 169 -24.59 5.28 -9.72
N LYS A 170 -23.76 4.26 -9.93
CA LYS A 170 -24.22 2.89 -10.25
C LYS A 170 -25.06 2.29 -9.13
N SER A 171 -24.67 2.49 -7.88
CA SER A 171 -25.42 2.01 -6.71
C SER A 171 -26.73 2.78 -6.48
N GLY A 172 -26.76 4.08 -6.81
CA GLY A 172 -27.98 4.90 -6.77
C GLY A 172 -29.01 4.60 -7.86
N CYS A 173 -28.60 3.97 -8.97
CA CYS A 173 -29.47 3.71 -10.13
C CYS A 173 -30.40 2.49 -9.98
N CYS A 174 -30.35 1.77 -8.86
CA CYS A 174 -31.16 0.56 -8.63
C CYS A 174 -32.58 0.80 -8.08
N CYS A 175 -33.07 2.03 -7.98
CA CYS A 175 -34.39 2.33 -7.40
C CYS A 175 -35.14 3.44 -8.13
N GLU A 176 -35.55 3.24 -9.39
CA GLU A 176 -36.66 4.02 -9.98
C GLU A 176 -37.26 3.38 -11.27
N GLY A 177 -37.36 2.05 -11.30
CA GLY A 177 -38.04 1.32 -12.38
C GLY A 177 -39.40 0.82 -11.95
N ASN A 178 -40.42 1.65 -12.10
CA ASN A 178 -41.83 1.22 -12.05
C ASN A 178 -42.02 0.17 -13.17
N CYS A 179 -42.19 -1.10 -12.81
CA CYS A 179 -42.62 -2.14 -13.76
C CYS A 179 -44.07 -1.83 -14.18
N CYS A 180 -44.24 -1.33 -15.40
CA CYS A 180 -45.52 -1.31 -16.10
C CYS A 180 -45.64 -2.53 -17.00
#